data_AF-A0A355Q5K3-F1
#
_entry.id   AF-A0A355Q5K3-F1
#
_cell.length_a   1.000
_cell.length_b   1.000
_cell.length_c   1.000
_cell.angle_alpha   90.00
_cell.angle_beta   90.00
_cell.angle_gamma   90.00
#
_symmetry.space_group_name_H-M   'P 1'
#
loop_
_entity.id
_entity.type
_entity.pdbx_description
1 polymer ?
#
loop_
_entity_poly.entity_id
_entity_poly.type
_entity_poly.pdbx_seq_one_letter_code
_entity_poly.pdbx_strand_id
1 'polypeptide(L)'
;MLDRGKPEAAQKIMRLLTEDWDYPVVESELDPNDPLVNTASEYMYQMAVIGYHVLHGNHEVVLTEDQEYKGKVYPAGSYEVPVNGRYWTSFDRMHPLDGKVREMAWSGVAHGLIAELGVGTVTASTLQLGLAVAALMAGLGGSLILLGAGLQWASCSVEFAPKTRTSKPRVFKAD
;
A
#
# COMPACT_ATOMS: atom_id res chain seq x y z
N MET A 1 8.22 19.39 -1.10
CA MET A 1 9.11 18.32 -1.59
C MET A 1 10.04 18.85 -2.66
N LEU A 2 11.22 18.26 -2.80
CA LEU A 2 12.21 18.59 -3.83
C LEU A 2 12.73 17.28 -4.44
N ASP A 3 12.85 17.23 -5.76
CA ASP A 3 13.62 16.18 -6.45
C ASP A 3 14.90 16.81 -6.98
N ARG A 4 16.05 16.32 -6.51
CA ARG A 4 17.38 16.88 -6.83
C ARG A 4 17.45 18.41 -6.65
N GLY A 5 16.80 18.90 -5.60
CA GLY A 5 16.74 20.33 -5.25
C GLY A 5 15.71 21.17 -6.02
N LYS A 6 14.88 20.56 -6.89
CA LYS A 6 13.91 21.28 -7.73
C LYS A 6 12.46 20.93 -7.38
N PRO A 7 11.59 21.92 -7.08
CA PRO A 7 10.19 21.66 -6.77
C PRO A 7 9.37 21.25 -8.00
N GLU A 8 9.69 21.76 -9.19
CA GLU A 8 8.96 21.46 -10.42
C GLU A 8 9.14 19.98 -10.82
N ALA A 9 10.34 19.43 -10.56
CA ALA A 9 10.61 18.01 -10.77
C ALA A 9 9.79 17.14 -9.79
N ALA A 10 9.75 17.51 -8.51
CA ALA A 10 8.93 16.82 -7.51
C ALA A 10 7.43 16.83 -7.88
N GLN A 11 6.92 17.93 -8.43
CA GLN A 11 5.52 17.99 -8.91
C GLN A 11 5.24 17.03 -10.06
N LYS A 12 6.18 16.83 -10.99
CA LYS A 12 6.02 15.84 -12.07
C LYS A 12 5.97 14.41 -11.54
N ILE A 13 6.78 14.12 -10.53
CA ILE A 13 6.78 12.82 -9.85
C ILE A 13 5.46 12.62 -9.09
N MET A 14 4.97 13.65 -8.40
CA MET A 14 3.67 13.57 -7.75
C MET A 14 2.54 13.30 -8.75
N ARG A 15 2.55 13.95 -9.92
CA ARG A 15 1.58 13.67 -10.98
C ARG A 15 1.69 12.24 -11.53
N LEU A 16 2.90 11.72 -11.74
CA LEU A 16 3.06 10.30 -12.09
C LEU A 16 2.37 9.40 -11.06
N LEU A 17 2.54 9.69 -9.77
CA LEU A 17 1.96 8.89 -8.70
C LEU A 17 0.42 9.02 -8.63
N THR A 18 -0.10 10.24 -8.68
CA THR A 18 -1.53 10.50 -8.43
C THR A 18 -2.40 10.42 -9.69
N GLU A 19 -1.87 10.81 -10.85
CA GLU A 19 -2.62 10.88 -12.11
C GLU A 19 -2.39 9.64 -12.97
N ASP A 20 -1.14 9.19 -13.13
CA ASP A 20 -0.84 8.06 -14.01
C ASP A 20 -0.99 6.71 -13.27
N TRP A 21 -0.53 6.62 -12.02
CA TRP A 21 -0.65 5.41 -11.20
C TRP A 21 -1.93 5.36 -10.36
N ASP A 22 -2.69 6.46 -10.33
CA ASP A 22 -3.95 6.60 -9.57
C ASP A 22 -3.80 6.22 -8.08
N TYR A 23 -2.64 6.52 -7.49
CA TYR A 23 -2.38 6.19 -6.10
C TYR A 23 -2.98 7.26 -5.16
N PRO A 24 -3.80 6.87 -4.16
CA PRO A 24 -4.42 7.81 -3.23
C PRO A 24 -3.43 8.25 -2.15
N VAL A 25 -2.60 9.25 -2.47
CA VAL A 25 -1.62 9.82 -1.54
C VAL A 25 -2.32 10.44 -0.32
N VAL A 26 -1.83 10.11 0.87
CA VAL A 26 -2.23 10.73 2.12
C VAL A 26 -1.22 11.82 2.46
N GLU A 27 -1.56 13.09 2.22
CA GLU A 27 -0.61 14.20 2.39
C GLU A 27 -0.05 14.32 3.82
N SER A 28 -0.82 13.95 4.83
CA SER A 28 -0.35 13.96 6.23
C SER A 28 0.72 12.91 6.54
N GLU A 29 0.90 11.92 5.68
CA GLU A 29 1.99 10.93 5.79
C GLU A 29 3.32 11.46 5.26
N LEU A 30 3.34 12.64 4.64
CA LEU A 30 4.54 13.21 4.02
C LEU A 30 5.16 14.27 4.93
N ASP A 31 6.10 13.87 5.81
CA ASP A 31 6.78 14.79 6.73
C ASP A 31 8.21 15.15 6.25
N PRO A 32 8.48 16.43 5.89
CA PRO A 32 9.82 16.84 5.51
C PRO A 32 10.85 16.82 6.66
N ASN A 33 10.41 16.72 7.92
CA ASN A 33 11.29 16.64 9.09
C ASN A 33 11.56 15.21 9.54
N ASP A 34 10.84 14.21 9.02
CA ASP A 34 11.12 12.80 9.26
C ASP A 34 12.10 12.29 8.19
N PRO A 35 13.32 11.87 8.57
CA PRO A 35 14.27 11.30 7.61
C PRO A 35 13.93 9.85 7.22
N LEU A 36 12.99 9.19 7.91
CA LEU A 36 12.62 7.81 7.65
C LEU A 36 11.55 7.72 6.56
N VAL A 37 11.60 6.64 5.78
CA VAL A 37 10.53 6.26 4.85
C VAL A 37 9.83 5.06 5.48
N ASN A 38 8.66 5.29 6.08
CA ASN A 38 7.98 4.27 6.88
C ASN A 38 6.45 4.27 6.75
N THR A 39 5.88 5.21 5.99
CA THR A 39 4.46 5.24 5.65
C THR A 39 4.20 4.75 4.22
N ALA A 40 2.95 4.39 3.94
CA ALA A 40 2.56 3.88 2.62
C ALA A 40 2.76 4.94 1.52
N SER A 41 2.35 6.19 1.77
CA SER A 41 2.52 7.29 0.81
C SER A 41 3.99 7.63 0.56
N GLU A 42 4.85 7.56 1.58
CA GLU A 42 6.28 7.80 1.39
C GLU A 42 6.95 6.70 0.56
N TYR A 43 6.66 5.41 0.84
CA TYR A 43 7.19 4.30 0.05
C TYR A 43 6.78 4.43 -1.42
N MET A 44 5.51 4.75 -1.67
CA MET A 44 4.98 4.91 -3.03
C MET A 44 5.55 6.15 -3.73
N TYR A 45 5.78 7.25 -3.00
CA TYR A 45 6.46 8.41 -3.55
C TYR A 45 7.91 8.10 -3.94
N GLN A 46 8.67 7.37 -3.11
CA GLN A 46 10.02 6.92 -3.47
C GLN A 46 10.02 6.00 -4.70
N MET A 47 9.02 5.11 -4.79
CA MET A 47 8.85 4.26 -5.97
C MET A 47 8.56 5.11 -7.22
N ALA A 48 7.74 6.15 -7.10
CA ALA A 48 7.47 7.09 -8.19
C ALA A 48 8.71 7.92 -8.56
N VAL A 49 9.57 8.30 -7.61
CA VAL A 49 10.84 8.98 -7.91
C VAL A 49 11.71 8.11 -8.81
N ILE A 50 11.93 6.84 -8.42
CA ILE A 50 12.73 5.90 -9.20
C ILE A 50 12.08 5.66 -10.56
N GLY A 51 10.77 5.37 -10.57
CA GLY A 51 10.00 5.13 -11.79
C GLY A 51 10.08 6.32 -12.75
N TYR A 52 9.92 7.54 -12.26
CA TYR A 52 10.00 8.75 -13.06
C TYR A 52 11.36 8.90 -13.74
N HIS A 53 12.46 8.71 -13.00
CA HIS A 53 13.82 8.82 -13.55
C HIS A 53 14.14 7.70 -14.54
N VAL A 54 13.57 6.51 -14.36
CA VAL A 54 13.66 5.42 -15.36
C VAL A 54 12.86 5.76 -16.62
N LEU A 55 11.59 6.13 -16.47
CA LEU A 55 10.66 6.40 -17.57
C LEU A 55 11.10 7.58 -18.45
N HIS A 56 11.81 8.55 -17.87
CA HIS A 56 12.27 9.76 -18.57
C HIS A 56 13.78 9.78 -18.79
N GLY A 57 14.45 8.62 -18.64
CA GLY A 57 15.88 8.49 -18.89
C GLY A 57 16.24 8.44 -20.38
N ASN A 58 17.45 8.92 -20.69
CA ASN A 58 18.10 8.73 -21.99
C ASN A 58 19.34 7.87 -21.80
N HIS A 59 19.58 6.94 -22.73
CA HIS A 59 20.72 6.04 -22.66
C HIS A 59 21.49 6.01 -23.98
N GLU A 60 22.80 6.03 -23.87
CA GLU A 60 23.69 5.85 -25.02
C GLU A 60 23.88 4.35 -25.30
N VAL A 61 23.61 3.94 -26.54
CA VAL A 61 23.84 2.59 -27.04
C VAL A 61 24.89 2.62 -28.12
N VAL A 62 25.97 1.88 -27.92
CA VAL A 62 26.99 1.68 -28.94
C VAL A 62 26.75 0.37 -29.69
N LEU A 63 26.69 0.45 -31.01
CA LEU A 63 26.73 -0.68 -31.94
C LEU A 63 28.14 -0.81 -32.49
N THR A 64 28.78 -1.95 -32.26
CA THR A 64 30.16 -2.22 -32.71
C THR A 64 30.26 -2.65 -34.18
N GLU A 65 29.14 -3.09 -34.75
CA GLU A 65 28.99 -3.53 -36.13
C GLU A 65 27.59 -3.18 -36.65
N ASP A 66 27.41 -3.22 -37.97
CA ASP A 66 26.12 -3.01 -38.61
C ASP A 66 25.16 -4.13 -38.22
N GLN A 67 23.96 -3.78 -37.76
CA GLN A 67 22.94 -4.75 -37.37
C GLN A 67 21.68 -4.57 -38.21
N GLU A 68 21.17 -5.65 -38.80
CA GLU A 68 19.89 -5.62 -39.51
C GLU A 68 18.74 -6.04 -38.60
N TYR A 69 17.67 -5.25 -38.59
CA TYR A 69 16.44 -5.57 -37.88
C TYR A 69 15.23 -5.22 -38.73
N LYS A 70 14.36 -6.22 -38.97
CA LYS A 70 13.12 -6.08 -39.78
C LYS A 70 13.36 -5.42 -41.14
N GLY A 71 14.45 -5.79 -41.84
CA GLY A 71 14.80 -5.26 -43.16
C GLY A 71 15.43 -3.85 -43.14
N LYS A 72 15.72 -3.30 -41.97
CA LYS A 72 16.44 -2.03 -41.80
C LYS A 72 17.82 -2.29 -41.22
N VAL A 73 18.85 -1.76 -41.87
CA VAL A 73 20.22 -1.79 -41.37
C VAL A 73 20.46 -0.60 -40.43
N TYR A 74 21.01 -0.89 -39.26
CA TYR A 74 21.45 0.06 -38.25
C TYR A 74 22.99 0.04 -38.26
N PRO A 75 23.65 1.09 -38.79
CA PRO A 75 25.09 1.08 -38.91
C PRO A 75 25.80 1.08 -37.54
N ALA A 76 27.02 0.59 -37.50
CA ALA A 76 27.90 0.73 -36.34
C ALA A 76 28.02 2.22 -35.94
N GLY A 77 27.96 2.50 -34.63
CA GLY A 77 27.95 3.87 -34.13
C GLY A 77 27.32 4.00 -32.75
N SER A 78 27.32 5.23 -32.23
CA SER A 78 26.67 5.56 -30.97
C SER A 78 25.30 6.20 -31.21
N TYR A 79 24.31 5.77 -30.42
CA TYR A 79 22.92 6.21 -30.51
C TYR A 79 22.44 6.63 -29.13
N GLU A 80 21.95 7.86 -29.00
CA GLU A 80 21.19 8.26 -27.82
C GLU A 80 19.74 7.83 -28.00
N VAL A 81 19.25 6.98 -27.09
CA VAL A 81 17.92 6.40 -27.18
C VAL A 81 17.15 6.69 -25.88
N PRO A 82 16.02 7.43 -25.97
CA PRO A 82 15.19 7.72 -24.81
C PRO A 82 14.29 6.54 -24.43
N VAL A 83 13.97 6.43 -23.14
CA VAL A 83 12.98 5.48 -22.63
C VAL A 83 11.57 5.90 -23.06
N ASN A 84 11.27 7.20 -23.11
CA ASN A 84 10.00 7.76 -23.58
C ASN A 84 8.76 7.15 -22.89
N GLY A 85 8.81 6.99 -21.57
CA GLY A 85 7.70 6.46 -20.78
C GLY A 85 7.42 4.97 -20.99
N ARG A 86 8.29 4.24 -21.71
CA ARG A 86 8.11 2.81 -21.97
C ARG A 86 8.41 1.99 -20.72
N TYR A 87 7.44 1.19 -20.32
CA TYR A 87 7.61 0.20 -19.26
C TYR A 87 8.43 -0.99 -19.74
N TRP A 88 8.98 -1.78 -18.81
CA TRP A 88 9.84 -2.94 -19.07
C TRP A 88 9.35 -3.91 -20.16
N THR A 89 8.04 -4.10 -20.26
CA THR A 89 7.37 -5.00 -21.22
C THR A 89 7.11 -4.36 -22.58
N SER A 90 7.19 -3.03 -22.68
CA SER A 90 6.92 -2.25 -23.90
C SER A 90 8.11 -2.20 -24.86
N PHE A 91 9.28 -2.63 -24.41
CA PHE A 91 10.50 -2.69 -25.23
C PHE A 91 10.54 -3.94 -26.11
N ASP A 92 10.99 -3.77 -27.34
CA ASP A 92 11.25 -4.87 -28.27
C ASP A 92 12.62 -5.49 -27.99
N ARG A 93 12.63 -6.64 -27.32
CA ARG A 93 13.87 -7.31 -26.87
C ARG A 93 14.80 -7.71 -28.02
N MET A 94 14.26 -7.91 -29.22
CA MET A 94 15.05 -8.31 -30.39
C MET A 94 15.59 -7.10 -31.17
N HIS A 95 15.10 -5.89 -30.89
CA HIS A 95 15.57 -4.70 -31.57
C HIS A 95 16.98 -4.33 -31.03
N PRO A 96 17.97 -4.05 -31.91
CA PRO A 96 19.38 -3.90 -31.55
C PRO A 96 19.67 -2.79 -30.54
N LEU A 97 18.90 -1.69 -30.63
CA LEU A 97 18.96 -0.59 -29.67
C LEU A 97 18.02 -0.80 -28.46
N ASP A 98 16.79 -1.25 -28.70
CA ASP A 98 15.73 -1.23 -27.70
C ASP A 98 15.94 -2.27 -26.60
N GLY A 99 16.43 -3.46 -26.96
CA GLY A 99 16.80 -4.49 -26.00
C GLY A 99 17.90 -4.01 -25.05
N LYS A 100 18.89 -3.26 -25.56
CA LYS A 100 19.98 -2.69 -24.75
C LYS A 100 19.47 -1.58 -23.82
N VAL A 101 18.66 -0.65 -24.33
CA VAL A 101 18.08 0.45 -23.52
C VAL A 101 17.21 -0.11 -22.41
N ARG A 102 16.42 -1.13 -22.70
CA ARG A 102 15.59 -1.81 -21.70
C ARG A 102 16.44 -2.26 -20.51
N GLU A 103 17.55 -2.96 -20.75
CA GLU A 103 18.43 -3.45 -19.68
C GLU A 103 19.13 -2.33 -18.91
N MET A 104 19.48 -1.23 -19.58
CA MET A 104 20.10 -0.08 -18.93
C MET A 104 19.11 0.72 -18.07
N ALA A 105 17.93 1.02 -18.61
CA ALA A 105 16.89 1.81 -17.94
C ALA A 105 16.27 1.03 -16.79
N TRP A 106 15.76 -0.16 -17.09
CA TRP A 106 15.12 -1.06 -16.15
C TRP A 106 16.12 -2.10 -15.66
N SER A 107 17.22 -1.62 -15.11
CA SER A 107 18.30 -2.46 -14.59
C SER A 107 17.82 -3.36 -13.43
N GLY A 108 18.64 -4.35 -13.07
CA GLY A 108 18.38 -5.17 -11.88
C GLY A 108 18.29 -4.34 -10.59
N VAL A 109 19.04 -3.23 -10.50
CA VAL A 109 18.96 -2.29 -9.37
C VAL A 109 17.63 -1.54 -9.36
N ALA A 110 17.19 -1.02 -10.52
CA ALA A 110 15.90 -0.34 -10.63
C ALA A 110 14.75 -1.27 -10.22
N HIS A 111 14.76 -2.51 -10.71
CA HIS A 111 13.77 -3.52 -10.32
C HIS A 111 13.86 -3.86 -8.83
N GLY A 112 15.07 -4.05 -8.28
CA GLY A 112 15.29 -4.38 -6.88
C GLY A 112 14.73 -3.31 -5.95
N LEU A 113 15.08 -2.05 -6.19
CA LEU A 113 14.61 -0.92 -5.38
C LEU A 113 13.08 -0.77 -5.46
N ILE A 114 12.50 -0.85 -6.66
CA ILE A 114 11.03 -0.79 -6.82
C ILE A 114 10.35 -1.95 -6.09
N ALA A 115 10.92 -3.16 -6.15
CA ALA A 115 10.38 -4.33 -5.46
C ALA A 115 10.43 -4.17 -3.93
N GLU A 116 11.54 -3.71 -3.37
CA GLU A 116 11.70 -3.45 -1.94
C GLU A 116 10.69 -2.42 -1.42
N LEU A 117 10.49 -1.32 -2.17
CA LEU A 117 9.52 -0.28 -1.83
C LEU A 117 8.07 -0.78 -1.92
N GLY A 118 7.77 -1.64 -2.91
CA GLY A 118 6.47 -2.32 -3.01
C GLY A 118 6.18 -3.19 -1.79
N VAL A 119 7.17 -3.95 -1.32
CA VAL A 119 7.05 -4.75 -0.08
C VAL A 119 6.84 -3.86 1.14
N GLY A 120 7.56 -2.74 1.25
CA GLY A 120 7.38 -1.75 2.31
C GLY A 120 5.94 -1.23 2.37
N THR A 121 5.39 -0.85 1.22
CA THR A 121 4.00 -0.37 1.08
C THR A 121 2.99 -1.39 1.57
N VAL A 122 3.08 -2.64 1.06
CA VAL A 122 2.16 -3.73 1.46
C VAL A 122 2.29 -4.05 2.94
N THR A 123 3.51 -4.04 3.49
CA THR A 123 3.76 -4.31 4.91
C THR A 123 3.10 -3.23 5.79
N ALA A 124 3.27 -1.95 5.44
CA ALA A 124 2.66 -0.84 6.16
C ALA A 124 1.11 -0.95 6.15
N SER A 125 0.51 -1.17 4.97
CA SER A 125 -0.95 -1.33 4.86
C SER A 125 -1.46 -2.57 5.60
N THR A 126 -0.74 -3.69 5.56
CA THR A 126 -1.13 -4.93 6.24
C THR A 126 -1.10 -4.76 7.75
N LEU A 127 -0.08 -4.08 8.30
CA LEU A 127 0.00 -3.79 9.73
C LEU A 127 -1.16 -2.91 10.21
N GLN A 128 -1.49 -1.85 9.45
CA GLN A 128 -2.63 -0.98 9.75
C GLN A 128 -3.96 -1.76 9.74
N LEU A 129 -4.18 -2.59 8.72
CA LEU A 129 -5.38 -3.41 8.62
C LEU A 129 -5.46 -4.44 9.75
N GLY A 130 -4.35 -5.10 10.07
CA GLY A 130 -4.27 -6.05 11.17
C GLY A 130 -4.63 -5.42 12.53
N LEU A 131 -4.12 -4.23 12.79
CA LEU A 131 -4.45 -3.47 14.00
C LEU A 131 -5.93 -3.05 14.03
N ALA A 132 -6.47 -2.60 12.89
CA ALA A 132 -7.89 -2.23 12.78
C ALA A 132 -8.81 -3.42 13.06
N VAL A 133 -8.52 -4.59 12.49
CA VAL A 133 -9.29 -5.82 12.74
C VAL A 133 -9.19 -6.22 14.22
N ALA A 134 -8.01 -6.16 14.82
CA ALA A 134 -7.83 -6.47 16.24
C ALA A 134 -8.64 -5.53 17.14
N ALA A 135 -8.64 -4.23 16.85
CA ALA A 135 -9.42 -3.25 17.58
C ALA A 135 -10.93 -3.48 17.44
N LEU A 136 -11.41 -3.82 16.24
CA LEU A 136 -12.82 -4.16 16.01
C LEU A 136 -13.24 -5.40 16.82
N MET A 137 -12.42 -6.44 16.85
CA MET A 137 -12.70 -7.65 17.62
C MET A 137 -12.67 -7.39 19.13
N ALA A 138 -11.71 -6.59 19.61
CA ALA A 138 -11.65 -6.18 21.00
C ALA A 138 -12.88 -5.34 21.39
N GLY A 139 -13.30 -4.40 20.54
CA GLY A 139 -14.51 -3.59 20.75
C GLY A 139 -15.78 -4.44 20.80
N LEU A 140 -15.93 -5.38 19.86
CA LEU A 140 -17.07 -6.31 19.86
C LEU A 140 -17.07 -7.18 21.12
N GLY A 141 -15.93 -7.80 21.46
CA GLY A 141 -15.80 -8.61 22.67
C GLY A 141 -16.10 -7.81 23.94
N GLY A 142 -15.57 -6.59 24.05
CA GLY A 142 -15.87 -5.67 25.15
C GLY A 142 -17.36 -5.33 25.24
N SER A 143 -18.03 -5.07 24.11
CA SER A 143 -19.47 -4.80 24.09
C SER A 143 -20.30 -5.98 24.58
N LEU A 144 -19.91 -7.21 24.22
CA LEU A 144 -20.58 -8.44 24.68
C LEU A 144 -20.36 -8.68 26.19
N ILE A 145 -19.17 -8.40 26.70
CA ILE A 145 -18.86 -8.48 28.14
C ILE A 145 -19.73 -7.47 28.91
N LEU A 146 -19.81 -6.23 28.45
CA LEU A 146 -20.63 -5.19 29.08
C LEU A 146 -22.11 -5.54 29.06
N LEU A 147 -22.62 -6.06 27.94
CA LEU A 147 -23.99 -6.53 27.83
C LEU A 147 -24.27 -7.68 28.81
N GLY A 148 -23.39 -8.68 28.87
CA GLY A 148 -23.50 -9.81 29.80
C GLY A 148 -23.51 -9.36 31.26
N ALA A 149 -22.61 -8.45 31.63
CA ALA A 149 -22.55 -7.87 32.98
C ALA A 149 -23.83 -7.08 33.31
N GLY A 150 -24.34 -6.28 32.37
CA GLY A 150 -25.58 -5.54 32.53
C GLY A 150 -26.80 -6.44 32.73
N LEU A 151 -26.90 -7.53 31.96
CA LEU A 151 -27.97 -8.53 32.11
C LEU A 151 -27.89 -9.26 33.46
N GLN A 152 -26.69 -9.63 33.90
CA GLN A 152 -26.50 -10.26 35.21
C GLN A 152 -26.90 -9.33 36.34
N TRP A 153 -26.49 -8.06 36.28
CA TRP A 153 -26.89 -7.04 37.25
C TRP A 153 -28.41 -6.88 37.31
N ALA A 154 -29.06 -6.71 36.15
CA ALA A 154 -30.51 -6.59 36.07
C ALA A 154 -31.24 -7.82 36.63
N SER A 155 -30.70 -9.02 36.41
CA SER A 155 -31.25 -10.27 36.92
C SER A 155 -31.16 -10.39 38.44
N CYS A 156 -30.02 -10.03 39.04
CA CYS A 156 -29.85 -9.99 40.49
C CYS A 156 -30.71 -8.94 41.18
N SER A 157 -31.25 -7.97 40.44
CA SER A 157 -32.11 -6.90 40.97
C SER A 157 -33.57 -7.33 41.16
N VAL A 158 -33.94 -8.53 40.70
CA VAL A 158 -35.31 -9.04 40.79
C VAL A 158 -35.50 -9.82 42.09
N GLU A 159 -36.11 -9.19 43.09
CA GLU A 159 -36.60 -9.88 44.28
C GLU A 159 -37.79 -10.78 43.88
N PHE A 160 -37.60 -12.09 43.93
CA PHE A 160 -38.73 -13.02 43.81
C PHE A 160 -39.55 -12.93 45.10
N ALA A 161 -40.69 -12.24 45.04
CA ALA A 161 -41.66 -12.22 46.14
C ALA A 161 -41.99 -13.67 46.55
N PRO A 162 -41.75 -14.08 47.81
CA PRO A 162 -42.04 -15.43 48.24
C PRO A 162 -43.54 -15.67 48.11
N LYS A 163 -43.94 -16.72 47.38
CA LYS A 163 -45.34 -17.18 47.38
C LYS A 163 -45.69 -17.59 48.81
N THR A 164 -46.42 -16.72 49.51
CA THR A 164 -47.01 -17.03 50.81
C THR A 164 -47.98 -18.19 50.62
N ARG A 165 -47.59 -19.38 51.10
CA ARG A 165 -48.49 -20.52 51.22
C ARG A 165 -49.51 -20.18 52.30
N THR A 166 -50.72 -19.79 51.90
CA THR A 166 -51.85 -19.63 52.81
C THR A 166 -52.25 -21.01 53.37
N SER A 167 -51.91 -21.27 54.64
CA SER A 167 -52.49 -22.39 55.37
C SER A 167 -53.91 -21.99 55.80
N LYS A 168 -54.92 -22.75 55.34
CA LYS A 168 -56.29 -22.61 55.85
C LYS A 168 -56.33 -23.08 57.32
N PRO A 169 -56.98 -22.34 58.24
CA PRO A 169 -57.15 -22.80 59.61
C PRO A 169 -58.06 -24.03 59.64
N ARG A 170 -57.61 -25.06 60.37
CA ARG A 170 -58.35 -26.30 60.58
C ARG A 170 -59.37 -26.05 61.70
N VAL A 171 -60.65 -25.92 61.36
CA VAL A 171 -61.73 -25.80 62.35
C VAL A 171 -61.92 -27.16 63.01
N PHE A 172 -61.66 -27.24 64.32
CA PHE A 172 -61.98 -28.42 65.13
C PHE A 172 -63.41 -28.26 65.64
N LYS A 173 -64.32 -29.16 65.24
CA LYS A 173 -65.63 -29.29 65.89
C LYS A 173 -65.42 -30.15 67.13
N ALA A 174 -65.81 -29.64 68.30
CA ALA A 174 -65.99 -30.43 69.49
C ALA A 174 -67.41 -31.03 69.43
N ASP A 175 -67.50 -32.35 69.65
CA ASP A 175 -68.75 -33.07 69.88
C ASP A 175 -69.28 -32.79 71.29
#